data_AF-A0A357ABL8-F1
#
_entry.id   AF-A0A357ABL8-F1
#
_cell.length_a   1.000
_cell.length_b   1.000
_cell.length_c   1.000
_cell.angle_alpha   90.00
_cell.angle_beta   90.00
_cell.angle_gamma   90.00
#
_symmetry.space_group_name_H-M   'P 1'
#
loop_
_entity.id
_entity.type
_entity.pdbx_description
1 polymer ?
#
loop_
_entity_poly.entity_id
_entity_poly.type
_entity_poly.pdbx_seq_one_letter_code
_entity_poly.pdbx_strand_id
1 'polypeptide(L)' 'MESISIQVDSEIAQVYQGFSLIERQKIQIIVNGWLKQMMKKRSLDEIIDDMRSQAQENGLTQEVLDEILSEDV' A
#
# COMPACT_ATOMS: atom_id res chain seq x y z
N MET A 1 -5.49 6.31 21.68
CA MET A 1 -6.07 5.78 20.44
C MET A 1 -7.41 6.44 20.25
N GLU A 2 -7.75 6.84 19.03
CA GLU A 2 -9.06 7.39 18.70
C GLU A 2 -9.92 6.29 18.08
N SER A 3 -11.24 6.42 18.20
CA SER A 3 -12.20 5.46 17.64
C SER A 3 -13.02 6.12 16.53
N ILE A 4 -13.27 5.35 15.48
CA ILE A 4 -14.20 5.68 14.41
C ILE A 4 -15.32 4.63 14.39
N SER A 5 -16.54 5.04 14.03
CA SER A 5 -17.65 4.11 13.82
C SER A 5 -17.80 3.84 12.33
N ILE A 6 -17.70 2.58 11.94
CA ILE A 6 -17.86 2.12 10.55
C ILE A 6 -19.15 1.32 10.48
N GLN A 7 -20.04 1.67 9.56
CA GLN A 7 -21.22 0.86 9.29
C GLN A 7 -20.81 -0.39 8.51
N VAL A 8 -21.27 -1.55 8.97
CA VAL A 8 -21.05 -2.86 8.37
C VAL A 8 -22.38 -3.58 8.24
N ASP A 9 -22.42 -4.65 7.46
CA ASP A 9 -23.62 -5.47 7.33
C ASP A 9 -24.07 -6.03 8.69
N SER A 10 -25.39 -6.17 8.86
CA SER A 10 -25.99 -6.56 10.15
C SER A 10 -25.50 -7.93 10.64
N GLU A 11 -25.25 -8.86 9.72
CA GLU A 11 -24.68 -10.18 10.05
C GLU A 11 -23.28 -10.06 10.65
N ILE A 12 -22.42 -9.22 10.06
CA ILE A 12 -21.05 -8.99 10.55
C ILE A 12 -21.08 -8.36 11.95
N ALA A 13 -21.97 -7.39 12.16
CA ALA A 13 -22.13 -6.75 13.46
C ALA A 13 -22.55 -7.74 14.56
N GLN A 14 -23.50 -8.63 14.26
CA GLN A 14 -23.97 -9.66 15.19
C GLN A 14 -22.85 -10.65 15.54
N VAL A 15 -22.12 -11.15 14.54
CA VAL A 15 -21.01 -12.09 14.76
C VAL A 15 -19.87 -11.44 15.55
N TYR A 16 -19.50 -10.19 15.21
CA TYR A 16 -18.45 -9.46 15.91
C TYR A 16 -18.78 -9.19 17.38
N GLN A 17 -20.06 -8.97 17.70
CA GLN A 17 -20.52 -8.84 19.09
C GLN A 17 -20.33 -10.13 19.91
N GLY A 18 -20.32 -11.30 19.26
CA GLY A 18 -20.04 -12.58 19.90
C GLY A 18 -18.55 -12.85 20.19
N PHE A 19 -17.64 -12.10 19.58
CA PHE A 19 -16.20 -12.35 19.69
C PHE A 19 -15.61 -11.95 21.05
N SER A 20 -14.63 -12.74 21.49
CA SER A 20 -13.80 -12.46 22.65
C SER A 20 -12.95 -11.19 22.46
N LEU A 21 -12.43 -10.66 23.57
CA LEU A 21 -11.56 -9.48 23.54
C LEU A 21 -10.33 -9.68 22.64
N ILE A 22 -9.75 -10.89 22.67
CA ILE A 22 -8.54 -11.22 21.90
C ILE A 22 -8.85 -11.23 20.39
N GLU A 23 -9.99 -11.80 19.99
CA GLU A 23 -10.42 -11.83 18.59
C GLU A 23 -10.70 -10.42 18.06
N ARG A 24 -11.40 -9.60 18.85
CA ARG A 24 -11.64 -8.19 18.51
C ARG A 24 -10.34 -7.40 18.36
N GLN A 25 -9.36 -7.62 19.24
CA GLN A 25 -8.04 -6.99 19.13
C GLN A 25 -7.29 -7.40 17.85
N LYS A 26 -7.34 -8.68 17.46
CA LYS A 26 -6.75 -9.14 16.19
C LYS A 26 -7.39 -8.42 15.00
N ILE A 27 -8.72 -8.32 14.98
CA ILE A 27 -9.45 -7.61 13.92
C ILE A 27 -9.08 -6.13 13.92
N GLN A 28 -8.96 -5.49 15.08
CA GLN A 28 -8.53 -4.10 15.19
C GLN A 28 -7.15 -3.87 14.55
N ILE A 29 -6.18 -4.77 14.77
CA ILE A 29 -4.85 -4.67 14.17
C ILE A 29 -4.95 -4.76 12.63
N ILE A 30 -5.73 -5.71 12.13
CA ILE A 30 -5.92 -5.92 10.68
C ILE A 30 -6.57 -4.68 10.04
N VAL A 31 -7.66 -4.17 10.62
CA VAL A 31 -8.37 -2.98 10.12
C VAL A 31 -7.46 -1.76 10.14
N ASN A 32 -6.69 -1.55 11.21
CA ASN A 32 -5.74 -0.43 11.28
C ASN A 32 -4.64 -0.54 10.21
N GLY A 33 -4.10 -1.74 9.98
CA GLY A 33 -3.11 -1.98 8.94
C GLY A 33 -3.67 -1.68 7.54
N TRP A 34 -4.86 -2.18 7.26
CA TRP A 34 -5.55 -1.97 5.99
C TRP A 34 -5.89 -0.49 5.75
N LEU A 35 -6.42 0.23 6.75
CA LEU A 35 -6.70 1.67 6.66
C LEU A 35 -5.42 2.47 6.39
N LYS A 36 -4.32 2.17 7.09
CA LYS A 36 -3.01 2.81 6.84
C LYS A 36 -2.51 2.56 5.42
N GLN A 37 -2.69 1.35 4.90
CA GLN A 37 -2.30 1.02 3.53
C GLN A 37 -3.14 1.78 2.51
N MET A 38 -4.46 1.91 2.71
CA MET A 38 -5.30 2.71 1.80
C MET A 38 -4.97 4.20 1.86
N MET A 39 -4.55 4.69 3.03
CA MET A 39 -4.10 6.07 3.21
C MET A 39 -2.73 6.35 2.57
N LYS A 40 -1.92 5.31 2.33
CA LYS A 40 -0.74 5.44 1.47
C LYS A 40 -1.23 5.64 0.04
N LYS A 41 -1.48 6.90 -0.34
CA LYS A 41 -1.40 7.31 -1.74
C LYS A 41 0.03 7.01 -2.16
N ARG A 42 0.23 6.08 -3.10
CA ARG A 42 1.54 5.98 -3.75
C ARG A 42 1.84 7.36 -4.30
N SER A 43 2.88 8.00 -3.80
CA SER A 43 3.30 9.27 -4.39
C SER A 43 3.77 8.98 -5.82
N LEU A 44 3.66 9.98 -6.69
CA LEU A 44 4.27 9.87 -8.01
C LEU A 44 5.76 9.55 -7.88
N ASP A 45 6.41 10.05 -6.82
CA ASP A 45 7.80 9.75 -6.48
C ASP A 45 8.03 8.27 -6.18
N GLU A 46 7.17 7.60 -5.39
CA GLU A 46 7.27 6.15 -5.14
C GLU A 46 7.11 5.33 -6.43
N ILE A 47 6.23 5.77 -7.34
CA ILE A 47 6.04 5.11 -8.64
C ILE A 47 7.27 5.32 -9.53
N ILE A 48 7.82 6.54 -9.56
CA ILE A 48 9.03 6.87 -10.32
C ILE A 48 10.23 6.09 -9.79
N ASP A 49 10.34 5.92 -8.47
CA ASP A 49 11.44 5.17 -7.84
C ASP A 49 11.35 3.67 -8.16
N ASP A 50 10.16 3.08 -8.06
CA ASP A 50 9.89 1.70 -8.50
C ASP A 50 10.26 1.51 -9.99
N MET A 51 9.85 2.46 -10.85
CA MET A 51 10.15 2.41 -12.29
C MET A 51 11.65 2.54 -12.57
N ARG A 52 12.38 3.41 -11.85
CA ARG A 52 13.84 3.54 -11.98
C ARG A 52 14.54 2.26 -11.54
N SER A 53 14.14 1.69 -10.42
CA SER A 53 14.72 0.44 -9.92
C SER A 53 14.48 -0.70 -10.92
N GLN A 54 13.26 -0.80 -11.46
CA GLN A 54 12.93 -1.80 -12.46
C GLN A 54 13.68 -1.57 -13.78
N ALA A 55 13.88 -0.32 -14.20
CA ALA A 55 14.66 0.00 -15.39
C ALA A 55 16.13 -0.42 -15.22
N GLN A 56 16.73 -0.12 -14.06
CA GLN A 56 18.09 -0.54 -13.73
C GLN A 56 18.24 -2.07 -13.69
N GLU A 57 17.30 -2.78 -13.05
CA GLU A 57 17.29 -4.25 -13.02
C GLU A 57 17.16 -4.87 -14.41
N ASN A 58 16.42 -4.23 -15.32
CA ASN A 58 16.28 -4.66 -16.70
C ASN A 58 17.44 -4.19 -17.61
N GLY A 59 18.51 -3.65 -17.04
CA GLY A 59 19.73 -3.29 -17.78
C GLY A 59 19.73 -1.89 -18.38
N LEU A 60 18.75 -1.04 -18.07
CA LEU A 60 18.81 0.40 -18.34
C LEU A 60 19.73 1.06 -17.30
N THR A 61 21.03 0.86 -17.46
CA THR A 61 22.05 1.59 -16.70
C THR A 61 22.14 3.01 -17.22
N GLN A 62 22.75 3.91 -16.44
CA GLN A 62 22.99 5.28 -16.89
C GLN A 62 23.77 5.32 -18.22
N GLU A 63 24.68 4.38 -18.43
CA GLU A 63 25.47 4.25 -19.66
C GLU A 63 24.60 3.93 -20.87
N VAL A 64 23.65 2.99 -20.74
CA VAL A 64 22.70 2.62 -21.81
C VAL A 64 21.71 3.75 -22.07
N LEU A 65 21.28 4.45 -21.01
CA LEU A 65 20.41 5.62 -21.15
C LEU A 65 21.13 6.75 -21.90
N ASP A 66 22.39 7.02 -21.57
CA ASP A 66 23.21 8.03 -22.24
C ASP A 66 23.48 7.66 -23.71
N GLU A 67 23.68 6.37 -24.01
CA GLU A 67 23.79 5.87 -25.39
C GLU A 67 22.51 6.15 -26.19
N ILE A 68 21.34 5.79 -25.66
CA ILE A 68 20.04 6.04 -26.30
C ILE A 68 19.80 7.55 -26.50
N LEU A 69 20.09 8.38 -25.50
CA LEU A 69 19.88 9.83 -25.57
C LEU A 69 20.90 10.53 -26.50
N SER A 70 22.03 9.89 -26.77
CA SER A 70 23.06 10.40 -27.69
C SER A 70 22.78 10.07 -29.16
N GLU A 71 21.93 9.09 -29.46
CA GLU A 71 21.51 8.74 -30.83
C GLU A 71 20.48 9.71 -31.43
N ASP A 72 19.89 10.59 -30.62
CA ASP A 72 18.92 11.64 -31.04
C ASP A 72 19.59 13.01 -31.34
N VAL A 73 20.92 13.08 -31.53
CA VAL A 73 21.67 14.31 -31.90
C VAL A 73 22.31 14.22 -33.28
#